data_AF-A0A8T1AR58-F1
#
_entry.id   AF-A0A8T1AR58-F1
#
_cell.length_a   1.000
_cell.length_b   1.000
_cell.length_c   1.000
_cell.angle_alpha   90.00
_cell.angle_beta   90.00
_cell.angle_gamma   90.00
#
_symmetry.space_group_name_H-M   'P 1'
#
loop_
_entity.id
_entity.type
_entity.pdbx_description
1 polymer ?
#
loop_
_entity_poly.entity_id
_entity_poly.type
_entity_poly.pdbx_seq_one_letter_code
_entity_poly.pdbx_strand_id
1 'polypeptide(L)'
;MDRNEFPHLNDSQYESVRKMAGIFGMDVLQSLVAATPAEQVERVNAFDTYKRGLIAHVRGSMQPPMADVKPSHQKPLRPKVNPYEGGGEVKIFTSGFEK
;
A
#
# COMPACT_ATOMS: atom_id res chain seq x y z
N MET A 1 12.51 -1.95 23.61
CA MET A 1 11.85 -3.25 23.84
C MET A 1 12.96 -4.26 23.96
N ASP A 2 13.06 -4.88 25.13
CA ASP A 2 14.11 -5.85 25.43
C ASP A 2 13.62 -7.26 25.15
N ARG A 3 14.50 -8.14 24.67
CA ARG A 3 14.12 -9.54 24.41
C ARG A 3 13.70 -10.28 25.68
N ASN A 4 14.17 -9.80 26.83
CA ASN A 4 13.89 -10.36 28.14
C ASN A 4 12.43 -10.22 28.57
N GLU A 5 11.64 -9.33 27.95
CA GLU A 5 10.19 -9.21 28.22
C GLU A 5 9.38 -10.34 27.57
N PHE A 6 9.97 -11.04 26.58
CA PHE A 6 9.32 -12.11 25.83
C PHE A 6 10.18 -13.37 25.77
N PRO A 7 10.56 -13.95 26.92
CA PRO A 7 11.46 -15.11 26.96
C PRO A 7 10.83 -16.38 26.38
N HIS A 8 9.50 -16.40 26.24
CA HIS A 8 8.74 -17.54 25.72
C HIS A 8 8.51 -17.48 24.21
N LEU A 9 8.88 -16.38 23.55
CA LEU A 9 8.68 -16.21 22.12
C LEU A 9 9.93 -16.64 21.34
N ASN A 10 9.72 -17.36 20.25
CA ASN A 10 10.78 -17.66 19.29
C ASN A 10 11.20 -16.39 18.52
N ASP A 11 12.38 -16.39 17.90
CA ASP A 11 12.90 -15.24 17.15
C ASP A 11 11.93 -14.68 16.11
N SER A 12 11.26 -15.56 15.36
CA SER A 12 10.21 -15.19 14.39
C SER A 12 9.02 -14.48 15.04
N GLN A 13 8.57 -14.97 16.19
CA GLN A 13 7.47 -14.37 16.93
C GLN A 13 7.89 -13.03 17.53
N TYR A 14 9.12 -12.92 18.02
CA TYR A 14 9.68 -11.67 18.53
C TYR A 14 9.78 -10.59 17.44
N GLU A 15 10.17 -10.96 16.22
CA GLU A 15 10.13 -10.04 15.07
C GLU A 15 8.70 -9.61 14.71
N SER A 16 7.72 -10.50 14.90
CA SER A 16 6.30 -10.17 14.75
C SER A 16 5.83 -9.16 15.82
N VAL A 17 6.30 -9.29 17.07
CA VAL A 17 6.07 -8.30 18.14
C VAL A 17 6.68 -6.94 17.78
N ARG A 18 7.90 -6.92 17.25
CA ARG A 18 8.55 -5.67 16.80
C ARG A 18 7.76 -5.00 15.66
N LYS A 19 7.17 -5.79 14.76
CA LYS A 19 6.25 -5.29 13.71
C LYS A 19 4.94 -4.76 14.30
N MET A 20 4.34 -5.43 15.28
CA MET A 20 3.15 -4.93 15.97
C MET A 20 3.42 -3.57 16.62
N ALA A 21 4.56 -3.42 17.30
CA ALA A 21 4.99 -2.15 17.87
C ALA A 21 5.10 -1.04 16.80
N GLY A 22 5.64 -1.37 15.63
CA GLY A 22 5.80 -0.43 14.53
C GLY A 22 4.48 -0.01 13.86
N ILE A 23 3.39 -0.76 14.03
CA ILE A 23 2.08 -0.48 13.42
C ILE A 23 1.11 0.13 14.43
N PHE A 24 1.00 -0.48 15.61
CA PHE A 24 0.03 -0.08 16.63
C PHE A 24 0.61 0.89 17.65
N GLY A 25 1.93 0.88 17.85
CA GLY A 25 2.61 1.68 18.86
C GLY A 25 3.09 0.85 20.07
N MET A 26 3.68 1.56 21.03
CA MET A 26 4.29 0.94 22.22
C MET A 26 3.25 0.45 23.24
N ASP A 27 2.04 0.99 23.21
CA ASP A 27 0.94 0.66 24.13
C ASP A 27 0.47 -0.79 23.98
N VAL A 28 0.42 -1.29 22.73
CA VAL A 28 0.09 -2.68 22.42
C VAL A 28 1.07 -3.65 23.08
N LEU A 29 2.33 -3.25 23.23
CA LEU A 29 3.35 -4.07 23.87
C LEU A 29 3.15 -4.12 25.36
N GLN A 30 2.76 -3.01 25.98
CA GLN A 30 2.42 -2.98 27.40
C GLN A 30 1.25 -3.92 27.69
N SER A 31 0.24 -3.95 26.81
CA SER A 31 -0.87 -4.91 26.88
C SER A 31 -0.41 -6.35 26.65
N LEU A 32 0.58 -6.56 25.77
CA LEU A 32 1.13 -7.88 25.49
C LEU A 32 1.98 -8.39 26.67
N VAL A 33 2.82 -7.55 27.28
CA VAL A 33 3.62 -7.88 28.46
C VAL A 33 2.74 -8.18 29.68
N ALA A 34 1.60 -7.48 29.82
CA ALA A 34 0.63 -7.75 30.89
C ALA A 34 -0.19 -9.03 30.67
N ALA A 35 -0.21 -9.59 29.45
CA ALA A 35 -0.94 -10.81 29.14
C ALA A 35 -0.19 -12.06 29.63
N THR A 36 -0.91 -13.16 29.83
CA THR A 36 -0.27 -14.42 30.18
C THR A 36 0.61 -14.94 29.03
N PRO A 37 1.65 -15.75 29.30
CA PRO A 37 2.52 -16.28 28.24
C PRO A 37 1.77 -17.02 27.13
N ALA A 38 0.68 -17.72 27.47
CA ALA A 38 -0.17 -18.39 26.49
C ALA A 38 -0.90 -17.39 25.58
N GLU A 39 -1.48 -16.34 26.16
CA GLU A 39 -2.14 -15.27 25.40
C GLU A 39 -1.15 -14.46 24.54
N GLN A 40 0.09 -14.25 25.00
CA GLN A 40 1.12 -13.57 24.21
C GLN A 40 1.38 -14.31 22.90
N VAL A 41 1.62 -15.62 23.00
CA VAL A 41 1.86 -16.49 21.84
C VAL A 41 0.66 -16.48 20.92
N GLU A 42 -0.55 -16.59 21.47
CA GLU A 42 -1.79 -16.57 20.70
C GLU A 42 -1.97 -15.25 19.94
N ARG A 43 -1.85 -14.10 20.61
CA ARG A 43 -2.03 -12.77 20.00
C ARG A 43 -0.99 -12.52 18.90
N VAL A 44 0.26 -12.92 19.12
CA VAL A 44 1.32 -12.82 18.10
C VAL A 44 1.01 -13.68 16.88
N ASN A 45 0.50 -14.91 17.09
CA ASN A 45 0.15 -15.81 16.00
C ASN A 45 -1.11 -15.35 15.24
N ALA A 46 -2.11 -14.82 15.96
CA ALA A 46 -3.29 -14.21 15.38
C ALA A 46 -2.90 -13.01 14.50
N PHE A 47 -1.98 -12.17 14.97
CA PHE A 47 -1.45 -11.06 14.19
C PHE A 47 -0.70 -11.54 12.93
N ASP A 48 0.15 -12.57 13.02
CA ASP A 48 0.85 -13.07 11.83
C ASP A 48 -0.10 -13.68 10.81
N THR A 49 -1.14 -14.38 11.27
CA THR A 49 -2.23 -14.88 10.41
C THR A 49 -2.97 -13.74 9.73
N TYR A 50 -3.36 -12.71 10.48
CA TYR A 50 -4.00 -11.51 9.94
C TYR A 50 -3.12 -10.82 8.90
N LYS A 51 -1.82 -10.63 9.20
CA LYS A 51 -0.85 -10.03 8.28
C LYS A 51 -0.73 -10.83 6.99
N ARG A 52 -0.66 -12.16 7.06
CA ARG A 52 -0.62 -13.02 5.87
C ARG A 52 -1.91 -12.92 5.06
N GLY A 53 -3.06 -12.91 5.72
CA GLY A 53 -4.36 -12.69 5.08
C GLY A 53 -4.44 -11.32 4.39
N LEU A 54 -3.96 -10.27 5.05
CA LEU A 54 -3.91 -8.93 4.50
C LEU A 54 -2.98 -8.83 3.28
N ILE A 55 -1.79 -9.44 3.33
CA ILE A 55 -0.88 -9.50 2.18
C ILE A 55 -1.50 -10.27 1.03
N ALA A 56 -2.13 -11.41 1.29
CA ALA A 56 -2.82 -12.20 0.27
C ALA A 56 -3.97 -11.42 -0.36
N HIS A 57 -4.75 -10.70 0.46
CA HIS A 57 -5.83 -9.84 -0.01
C HIS A 57 -5.32 -8.72 -0.89
N VAL A 58 -4.34 -7.94 -0.42
CA VAL A 58 -3.72 -6.85 -1.20
C VAL A 58 -3.11 -7.38 -2.50
N ARG A 59 -2.42 -8.53 -2.45
CA ARG A 59 -1.84 -9.16 -3.65
C ARG A 59 -2.92 -9.62 -4.63
N GLY A 60 -4.02 -10.19 -4.14
CA GLY A 60 -5.16 -10.59 -4.97
C GLY A 60 -5.89 -9.38 -5.57
N SER A 61 -5.99 -8.27 -4.83
CA SER A 61 -6.54 -7.00 -5.33
C SER A 61 -5.61 -6.30 -6.34
N MET A 62 -4.30 -6.55 -6.25
CA MET A 62 -3.29 -5.98 -7.13
C MET A 62 -2.99 -6.87 -8.35
N GLN A 63 -3.57 -8.07 -8.44
CA GLN A 63 -3.61 -8.79 -9.70
C GLN A 63 -4.52 -8.01 -10.67
N PRO A 64 -4.05 -7.69 -11.89
CA PRO A 64 -4.96 -7.15 -12.89
C PRO A 64 -6.09 -8.18 -13.05
N PRO A 65 -7.37 -7.75 -13.15
CA PRO A 65 -8.40 -8.67 -13.65
C PRO A 65 -7.81 -9.24 -14.93
N MET A 66 -7.58 -10.57 -14.96
CA MET A 66 -7.04 -11.22 -16.14
C MET A 66 -8.07 -11.02 -17.23
N ALA A 67 -7.84 -9.94 -17.96
CA ALA A 67 -8.69 -9.46 -19.00
C ALA A 67 -8.40 -10.34 -20.21
N ASP A 68 -9.12 -11.46 -20.30
CA ASP A 68 -9.83 -11.74 -21.55
C ASP A 68 -11.00 -10.74 -21.68
N VAL A 69 -10.67 -9.44 -21.62
CA VAL A 69 -11.55 -8.39 -22.12
C VAL A 69 -11.31 -8.41 -23.61
N LYS A 70 -12.06 -9.27 -24.31
CA LYS A 70 -12.44 -9.00 -25.68
C LYS A 70 -12.92 -7.54 -25.71
N PRO A 71 -12.36 -6.64 -26.54
CA PRO A 71 -12.81 -5.26 -26.59
C PRO A 71 -14.19 -5.23 -27.24
N SER A 72 -15.24 -5.57 -26.49
CA SER A 72 -16.62 -5.34 -26.88
C SER A 72 -16.91 -3.86 -26.69
N HIS A 73 -16.45 -3.06 -27.66
CA HIS A 73 -16.94 -1.73 -27.99
C HIS A 73 -17.43 -0.91 -26.79
N GLN A 74 -16.54 -0.57 -25.87
CA GLN A 74 -16.79 0.61 -25.03
C GLN A 74 -16.64 1.83 -25.93
N LYS A 75 -17.78 2.35 -26.37
CA LYS A 75 -17.89 3.52 -27.24
C LYS A 75 -17.19 4.70 -26.57
N PRO A 76 -16.13 5.29 -27.15
CA PRO A 76 -15.54 6.50 -26.59
C PRO A 76 -16.60 7.60 -26.62
N LEU A 77 -17.07 8.03 -25.46
CA LEU A 77 -17.90 9.22 -25.31
C LEU A 77 -17.00 10.41 -25.65
N ARG A 78 -16.98 10.80 -26.93
CA ARG A 78 -16.23 11.96 -27.41
C ARG A 78 -16.77 13.21 -26.68
N PRO A 79 -15.99 13.85 -25.79
CA PRO A 79 -16.40 15.13 -25.23
C PRO A 79 -16.37 16.14 -26.38
N LYS A 80 -17.53 16.72 -26.69
CA LYS A 80 -17.64 17.82 -27.66
C LYS A 80 -17.07 19.08 -27.01
N VAL A 81 -15.75 19.20 -26.99
CA VAL A 81 -15.07 20.48 -26.76
C VAL A 81 -15.24 21.28 -28.05
N ASN A 82 -15.99 22.37 -27.96
CA ASN A 82 -16.03 23.36 -29.03
C ASN A 82 -14.78 24.25 -28.84
N PRO A 83 -13.87 24.33 -29.83
CA PRO A 83 -12.78 25.29 -29.76
C PRO A 83 -13.34 26.72 -29.89
N TYR A 84 -12.93 27.59 -28.97
CA TYR A 84 -13.22 29.02 -29.01
C TYR A 84 -12.31 29.68 -30.06
N GLU A 85 -12.88 30.25 -31.13
CA GLU A 85 -12.14 31.07 -32.10
C GLU A 85 -11.74 32.40 -31.44
N GLY A 86 -10.52 32.46 -30.92
CA GLY A 86 -9.85 33.69 -30.49
C GLY A 86 -8.70 34.01 -31.43
N GLY A 87 -8.95 34.87 -32.41
CA GLY A 87 -7.93 35.39 -33.31
C GLY A 87 -6.89 36.24 -32.58
N GLY A 88 -5.62 36.08 -32.98
CA GLY A 88 -4.51 36.89 -32.50
C GLY A 88 -3.19 36.39 -33.11
N GLU A 89 -2.82 36.98 -34.25
CA GLU A 89 -1.55 36.72 -34.94
C GLU A 89 -0.36 36.94 -33.99
N VAL A 90 0.45 35.90 -33.78
CA VAL A 90 1.80 36.05 -33.21
C VAL A 90 2.78 35.94 -34.37
N LYS A 91 3.24 37.10 -34.87
CA LYS A 91 4.34 37.21 -35.83
C LYS A 91 5.63 36.81 -35.13
N ILE A 92 6.07 35.57 -35.37
CA ILE A 92 7.40 35.10 -35.00
C ILE A 92 8.44 35.74 -35.93
N PHE A 93 9.20 36.70 -35.41
CA PHE A 93 10.45 37.15 -36.03
C PHE A 93 11.54 36.14 -35.72
N THR A 94 12.03 35.42 -36.73
CA THR A 94 13.29 34.67 -36.65
C THR A 94 14.35 35.36 -37.51
N SER A 95 15.21 36.15 -36.88
CA SER A 95 16.57 36.42 -37.37
C SER A 95 17.51 35.68 -36.43
N GLY A 96 18.26 34.66 -36.84
CA GLY A 96 19.34 34.77 -37.82
C GLY A 96 20.65 34.91 -37.03
N PHE A 97 21.28 33.79 -36.67
CA PHE A 97 22.63 33.76 -36.12
C PHE A 97 23.51 32.91 -37.05
N GLU A 98 24.48 33.60 -37.62
CA GLU A 98 25.41 33.22 -38.68
C GLU A 98 26.61 32.44 -38.11
N LYS A 99 27.06 31.39 -38.81
CA LYS A 99 28.47 31.19 -39.16
C LYS A 99 28.62 30.16 -40.29
#